data_AF-A0A094DWR1-F1
#
_entry.id   AF-A0A094DWR1-F1
#
_cell.length_a   1.000
_cell.length_b   1.000
_cell.length_c   1.000
_cell.angle_alpha   90.00
_cell.angle_beta   90.00
_cell.angle_gamma   90.00
#
_symmetry.space_group_name_H-M   'P 1'
#
loop_
_entity.id
_entity.type
_entity.pdbx_description
1 polymer ?
#
loop_
_entity_poly.entity_id
_entity_poly.type
_entity_poly.pdbx_seq_one_letter_code
_entity_poly.pdbx_strand_id
1 'polypeptide(L)'
;MTPPEISACLDPSSLSALDFLRLVYHPPAPLDAVITPESLHMYDRAFCALLRCLRVQFVMGELFRASKTWDGGGRGRVGVGRGEGRTAARFRNEAQHFVNAICSHFESGVTAAWGVMEGKMREVEDRLQPGGVGLAAGEGVEGLRRYHERVLERMMGVLLLRGRQSVVRGVLEEVLGCVLGFGGWAASASAASRTAEKGEGDGEKGVEELYKTFKSKVKVFITICRGMEEKKGGVLGAEGGGRGKGGGYGG
;
A
#
# COMPACT_ATOMS: atom_id res chain seq x y z
N MET A 1 -0.04 -19.88 8.93
CA MET A 1 -1.19 -19.00 9.15
C MET A 1 -1.82 -19.36 10.47
N THR A 2 -2.16 -18.36 11.26
CA THR A 2 -2.92 -18.53 12.50
C THR A 2 -4.42 -18.73 12.18
N PRO A 3 -5.22 -19.37 13.04
CA PRO A 3 -6.66 -19.52 12.84
C PRO A 3 -7.42 -18.22 12.45
N PRO A 4 -7.15 -17.04 13.04
CA PRO A 4 -7.83 -15.80 12.65
C PRO A 4 -7.41 -15.27 11.26
N GLU A 5 -6.19 -15.55 10.81
CA GLU A 5 -5.76 -15.20 9.45
C GLU A 5 -6.53 -16.03 8.42
N ILE A 6 -6.80 -17.30 8.73
CA ILE A 6 -7.59 -18.20 7.88
C ILE A 6 -9.03 -17.68 7.77
N SER A 7 -9.67 -17.31 8.89
CA SER A 7 -11.03 -16.77 8.84
C SER A 7 -11.11 -15.45 8.07
N ALA A 8 -10.08 -14.58 8.19
CA ALA A 8 -10.02 -13.33 7.43
C ALA A 8 -9.80 -13.55 5.91
N CYS A 9 -9.21 -14.67 5.51
CA CYS A 9 -9.10 -15.06 4.09
C CYS A 9 -10.41 -15.61 3.53
N LEU A 10 -11.24 -16.23 4.37
CA LEU A 10 -12.52 -16.82 3.98
C LEU A 10 -13.62 -15.77 3.77
N ASP A 11 -13.45 -14.57 4.34
CA ASP A 11 -14.38 -13.46 4.15
C ASP A 11 -14.10 -12.72 2.82
N PRO A 12 -15.00 -12.80 1.83
CA PRO A 12 -14.82 -12.13 0.54
C PRO A 12 -14.95 -10.61 0.62
N SER A 13 -15.33 -10.03 1.76
CA SER A 13 -15.35 -8.58 2.01
C SER A 13 -14.10 -8.06 2.74
N SER A 14 -13.29 -8.97 3.29
CA SER A 14 -12.04 -8.66 3.97
C SER A 14 -10.96 -8.17 3.01
N LEU A 15 -10.05 -7.33 3.50
CA LEU A 15 -8.82 -6.98 2.77
C LEU A 15 -7.90 -8.17 2.59
N SER A 16 -7.89 -9.07 3.57
CA SER A 16 -7.01 -10.25 3.62
C SER A 16 -7.52 -11.44 2.81
N ALA A 17 -8.64 -11.30 2.09
CA ALA A 17 -9.26 -12.38 1.33
C ALA A 17 -8.30 -13.09 0.34
N LEU A 18 -7.24 -12.39 -0.12
CA LEU A 18 -6.26 -12.93 -1.06
C LEU A 18 -4.89 -13.22 -0.43
N ASP A 19 -4.73 -13.00 0.88
CA ASP A 19 -3.43 -13.19 1.57
C ASP A 19 -3.01 -14.67 1.67
N PHE A 20 -3.91 -15.60 1.30
CA PHE A 20 -3.58 -17.01 1.14
C PHE A 20 -2.67 -17.28 -0.07
N LEU A 21 -2.65 -16.38 -1.04
CA LEU A 21 -1.75 -16.46 -2.19
C LEU A 21 -0.35 -16.09 -1.72
N ARG A 22 0.59 -17.02 -1.89
CA ARG A 22 1.99 -16.82 -1.52
C ARG A 22 2.89 -17.01 -2.73
N LEU A 23 3.96 -16.22 -2.79
CA LEU A 23 4.98 -16.39 -3.79
C LEU A 23 5.99 -17.43 -3.30
N VAL A 24 6.14 -18.51 -4.06
CA VAL A 24 7.14 -19.55 -3.76
C VAL A 24 8.18 -19.55 -4.87
N TYR A 25 9.42 -19.22 -4.51
CA TYR A 25 10.56 -19.28 -5.40
C TYR A 25 11.68 -20.10 -4.75
N HIS A 26 12.24 -21.05 -5.50
CA HIS A 26 13.35 -21.89 -5.06
C HIS A 26 14.60 -21.49 -5.85
N PRO A 27 15.48 -20.64 -5.29
CA PRO A 27 16.68 -20.20 -5.99
C PRO A 27 17.62 -21.39 -6.22
N PRO A 28 18.01 -21.71 -7.47
CA PRO A 28 19.01 -22.73 -7.75
C PRO A 28 20.41 -22.23 -7.37
N ALA A 29 21.33 -23.13 -7.01
CA ALA A 29 22.74 -22.76 -6.85
C ALA A 29 23.30 -22.21 -8.17
N PRO A 30 24.06 -21.09 -8.16
CA PRO A 30 24.58 -20.34 -7.00
C PRO A 30 23.72 -19.13 -6.55
N LEU A 31 22.52 -18.95 -7.10
CA LEU A 31 21.65 -17.79 -6.81
C LEU A 31 21.12 -17.78 -5.38
N ASP A 32 21.07 -18.95 -4.73
CA ASP A 32 20.70 -19.12 -3.32
C ASP A 32 21.62 -18.37 -2.35
N ALA A 33 22.87 -18.10 -2.76
CA ALA A 33 23.79 -17.25 -2.00
C ALA A 33 23.39 -15.76 -1.97
N VAL A 34 22.62 -15.31 -2.95
CA VAL A 34 22.15 -13.91 -3.07
C VAL A 34 20.68 -13.79 -2.66
N ILE A 35 19.83 -14.69 -3.18
CA ILE A 35 18.40 -14.72 -2.89
C ILE A 35 18.19 -15.54 -1.63
N THR A 36 18.30 -14.86 -0.49
CA THR A 36 18.18 -15.46 0.83
C THR A 36 16.72 -15.73 1.23
N PRO A 37 16.47 -16.61 2.21
CA PRO A 37 15.15 -16.76 2.83
C PRO A 37 14.58 -15.44 3.36
N GLU A 38 15.44 -14.54 3.85
CA GLU A 38 15.06 -13.20 4.30
C GLU A 38 14.57 -12.32 3.14
N SER A 39 15.28 -12.34 2.01
CA SER A 39 14.86 -11.66 0.78
C SER A 39 13.50 -12.18 0.28
N LEU A 40 13.30 -13.50 0.30
CA LEU A 40 12.02 -14.12 -0.07
C LEU A 40 10.88 -13.71 0.88
N HIS A 41 11.15 -13.58 2.18
CA HIS A 41 10.17 -13.06 3.13
C HIS A 41 9.77 -11.62 2.81
N MET A 42 10.72 -10.76 2.44
CA MET A 42 10.41 -9.39 2.00
C MET A 42 9.61 -9.36 0.69
N TYR A 43 9.92 -10.24 -0.27
CA TYR A 43 9.13 -10.36 -1.50
C TYR A 43 7.69 -10.79 -1.23
N ASP A 44 7.47 -11.81 -0.39
CA ASP A 44 6.14 -12.28 -0.01
C ASP A 44 5.31 -11.16 0.63
N ARG A 45 5.94 -10.39 1.54
CA ARG A 45 5.29 -9.24 2.17
C ARG A 45 4.97 -8.10 1.18
N ALA A 46 5.88 -7.81 0.25
CA ALA A 46 5.63 -6.85 -0.82
C ALA A 46 4.45 -7.31 -1.69
N PHE A 47 4.46 -8.57 -2.09
CA PHE A 47 3.45 -9.20 -2.91
C PHE A 47 2.06 -9.09 -2.27
N CYS A 48 1.90 -9.48 -1.00
CA CYS A 48 0.61 -9.37 -0.32
C CYS A 48 0.11 -7.92 -0.25
N ALA A 49 1.00 -6.95 0.03
CA ALA A 49 0.61 -5.54 0.08
C ALA A 49 0.14 -5.01 -1.28
N LEU A 50 0.84 -5.36 -2.35
CA LEU A 50 0.47 -4.98 -3.72
C LEU A 50 -0.82 -5.68 -4.17
N LEU A 51 -1.00 -6.96 -3.80
CA LEU A 51 -2.20 -7.72 -4.10
C LEU A 51 -3.46 -7.12 -3.44
N ARG A 52 -3.34 -6.66 -2.19
CA ARG A 52 -4.41 -5.93 -1.51
C ARG A 52 -4.75 -4.61 -2.22
N CYS A 53 -3.75 -3.89 -2.75
CA CYS A 53 -3.97 -2.68 -3.54
C CYS A 53 -4.71 -2.98 -4.84
N LEU A 54 -4.29 -4.01 -5.58
CA LEU A 54 -4.95 -4.46 -6.81
C LEU A 54 -6.41 -4.84 -6.56
N ARG A 55 -6.68 -5.55 -5.46
CA ARG A 55 -8.04 -5.91 -5.05
C ARG A 55 -8.92 -4.68 -4.84
N VAL A 56 -8.43 -3.65 -4.13
CA VAL A 56 -9.21 -2.44 -3.89
C VAL A 56 -9.41 -1.65 -5.19
N GLN A 57 -8.41 -1.58 -6.06
CA GLN A 57 -8.56 -0.97 -7.39
C GLN A 57 -9.62 -1.68 -8.24
N PHE A 58 -9.66 -3.01 -8.21
CA PHE A 58 -10.70 -3.80 -8.88
C PHE A 58 -12.10 -3.45 -8.34
N VAL A 59 -12.28 -3.42 -7.01
CA VAL A 59 -13.56 -3.04 -6.38
C VAL A 59 -13.97 -1.62 -6.75
N MET A 60 -13.02 -0.68 -6.83
CA MET A 60 -13.30 0.68 -7.29
C MET A 60 -13.75 0.73 -8.77
N GLY A 61 -13.20 -0.13 -9.63
CA GLY A 61 -13.66 -0.31 -11.01
C GLY A 61 -15.09 -0.83 -11.09
N GLU A 62 -15.43 -1.81 -10.26
CA GLU A 62 -16.80 -2.34 -10.16
C GLU A 62 -17.78 -1.31 -9.58
N LEU A 63 -17.36 -0.53 -8.58
CA LEU A 63 -18.12 0.59 -8.03
C LEU A 63 -18.45 1.66 -9.09
N PHE A 64 -17.52 1.94 -10.01
CA PHE A 64 -17.78 2.84 -11.13
C PHE A 64 -18.90 2.30 -12.02
N ARG A 65 -18.90 1.01 -12.34
CA ARG A 65 -19.96 0.36 -13.14
C ARG A 65 -21.29 0.35 -12.39
N ALA A 66 -21.26 0.04 -11.10
CA ALA A 66 -22.44 0.05 -10.23
C ALA A 66 -23.01 1.46 -10.05
N SER A 67 -22.20 2.53 -10.05
CA SER A 67 -22.68 3.90 -9.87
C SER A 67 -23.78 4.31 -10.86
N LYS A 68 -23.79 3.74 -12.07
CA LYS A 68 -24.87 3.95 -13.04
C LYS A 68 -26.26 3.54 -12.51
N THR A 69 -26.33 2.68 -11.50
CA THR A 69 -27.60 2.19 -10.97
C THR A 69 -28.19 3.08 -9.88
N TRP A 70 -27.36 3.81 -9.12
CA TRP A 70 -27.75 4.63 -7.95
C TRP A 70 -27.44 6.13 -8.07
N ASP A 71 -26.67 6.55 -9.08
CA ASP A 71 -26.41 7.97 -9.44
C ASP A 71 -27.54 8.56 -10.32
N GLY A 72 -28.41 7.71 -10.85
CA GLY A 72 -29.46 8.09 -11.81
C GLY A 72 -30.69 8.74 -11.17
N GLY A 73 -30.86 10.05 -11.39
CA GLY A 73 -32.09 10.81 -11.16
C GLY A 73 -33.28 10.44 -12.08
N GLY A 74 -33.38 9.18 -12.51
CA GLY A 74 -34.50 8.67 -13.30
C GLY A 74 -35.76 8.57 -12.46
N ARG A 75 -36.83 9.25 -12.89
CA ARG A 75 -38.17 9.14 -12.31
C ARG A 75 -38.61 7.67 -12.32
N GLY A 76 -38.63 7.02 -11.16
CA GLY A 76 -39.26 5.70 -11.00
C GLY A 76 -38.40 4.55 -10.49
N ARG A 77 -37.15 4.75 -10.04
CA ARG A 77 -36.35 3.65 -9.48
C ARG A 77 -36.47 3.57 -7.95
N VAL A 78 -37.05 2.47 -7.48
CA VAL A 78 -37.19 2.11 -6.05
C VAL A 78 -35.85 1.54 -5.58
N GLY A 79 -35.24 2.10 -4.53
CA GLY A 79 -34.10 1.45 -3.88
C GLY A 79 -33.18 2.34 -3.04
N VAL A 80 -32.80 3.52 -3.51
CA VAL A 80 -31.82 4.39 -2.82
C VAL A 80 -32.34 5.82 -2.70
N GLY A 81 -32.26 6.41 -1.50
CA GLY A 81 -32.68 7.79 -1.28
C GLY A 81 -31.81 8.79 -2.05
N ARG A 82 -32.40 9.89 -2.55
CA ARG A 82 -31.64 10.96 -3.26
C ARG A 82 -30.51 11.56 -2.42
N GLY A 83 -30.60 11.49 -1.09
CA GLY A 83 -29.52 11.86 -0.17
C GLY A 83 -28.35 10.87 -0.22
N GLU A 84 -28.65 9.59 -0.07
CA GLU A 84 -27.67 8.49 -0.07
C GLU A 84 -26.91 8.40 -1.39
N GLY A 85 -27.59 8.53 -2.53
CA GLY A 85 -26.95 8.51 -3.84
C GLY A 85 -25.90 9.62 -4.02
N ARG A 86 -26.19 10.84 -3.55
CA ARG A 86 -25.23 11.96 -3.58
C ARG A 86 -24.04 11.74 -2.65
N THR A 87 -24.28 11.22 -1.45
CA THR A 87 -23.22 10.90 -0.49
C THR A 87 -22.29 9.83 -1.05
N ALA A 88 -22.89 8.78 -1.61
CA ALA A 88 -22.16 7.67 -2.18
C ALA A 88 -21.36 8.09 -3.43
N ALA A 89 -21.86 9.05 -4.24
CA ALA A 89 -21.13 9.55 -5.42
C ALA A 89 -19.89 10.35 -5.00
N ARG A 90 -20.02 11.16 -3.94
CA ARG A 90 -18.87 11.86 -3.32
C ARG A 90 -17.87 10.88 -2.73
N PHE A 91 -18.34 9.89 -1.98
CA PHE A 91 -17.49 8.86 -1.41
C PHE A 91 -16.71 8.13 -2.51
N ARG A 92 -17.37 7.69 -3.58
CA ARG A 92 -16.71 7.06 -4.74
C ARG A 92 -15.57 7.92 -5.30
N ASN A 93 -15.83 9.21 -5.57
CA ASN A 93 -14.82 10.09 -6.17
C ASN A 93 -13.62 10.26 -5.22
N GLU A 94 -13.86 10.54 -3.93
CA GLU A 94 -12.78 10.71 -2.95
C GLU A 94 -12.01 9.41 -2.70
N ALA A 95 -12.69 8.27 -2.59
CA ALA A 95 -12.07 6.95 -2.47
C ALA A 95 -11.20 6.63 -3.68
N GLN A 96 -11.68 6.91 -4.90
CA GLN A 96 -10.91 6.70 -6.13
C GLN A 96 -9.62 7.52 -6.13
N HIS A 97 -9.70 8.80 -5.77
CA HIS A 97 -8.52 9.66 -5.69
C HIS A 97 -7.52 9.15 -4.64
N PHE A 98 -8.01 8.77 -3.45
CA PHE A 98 -7.15 8.24 -2.39
C PHE A 98 -6.45 6.93 -2.81
N VAL A 99 -7.21 5.96 -3.32
CA VAL A 99 -6.68 4.65 -3.73
C VAL A 99 -5.66 4.82 -4.87
N ASN A 100 -5.97 5.64 -5.88
CA ASN A 100 -5.03 5.89 -6.98
C ASN A 100 -3.74 6.58 -6.50
N ALA A 101 -3.84 7.53 -5.57
CA ALA A 101 -2.66 8.18 -5.02
C ALA A 101 -1.75 7.21 -4.26
N ILE A 102 -2.32 6.31 -3.45
CA ILE A 102 -1.56 5.29 -2.72
C ILE A 102 -0.93 4.27 -3.67
N CYS A 103 -1.70 3.75 -4.63
CA CYS A 103 -1.19 2.77 -5.59
C CYS A 103 -0.05 3.37 -6.44
N SER A 104 -0.21 4.61 -6.91
CA SER A 104 0.83 5.32 -7.66
C SER A 104 2.08 5.56 -6.81
N HIS A 105 1.93 5.90 -5.52
CA HIS A 105 3.06 6.03 -4.60
C HIS A 105 3.84 4.72 -4.44
N PHE A 106 3.12 3.60 -4.25
CA PHE A 106 3.73 2.29 -4.12
C PHE A 106 4.45 1.85 -5.40
N GLU A 107 3.78 1.96 -6.55
CA GLU A 107 4.36 1.63 -7.86
C GLU A 107 5.61 2.48 -8.14
N SER A 108 5.50 3.80 -8.01
CA SER A 108 6.62 4.71 -8.28
C SER A 108 7.80 4.46 -7.33
N GLY A 109 7.53 4.22 -6.05
CA GLY A 109 8.58 4.00 -5.07
C GLY A 109 9.25 2.63 -5.20
N VAL A 110 8.51 1.58 -5.57
CA VAL A 110 9.08 0.26 -5.90
C VAL A 110 9.93 0.35 -7.16
N THR A 111 9.43 0.97 -8.23
CA THR A 111 10.19 1.18 -9.47
C THR A 111 11.47 1.97 -9.23
N ALA A 112 11.40 3.06 -8.43
CA ALA A 112 12.57 3.85 -8.09
C ALA A 112 13.59 3.08 -7.24
N ALA A 113 13.14 2.22 -6.31
CA ALA A 113 14.03 1.38 -5.52
C ALA A 113 14.70 0.30 -6.39
N TRP A 114 13.95 -0.29 -7.32
CA TRP A 114 14.47 -1.30 -8.24
C TRP A 114 15.47 -0.71 -9.24
N GLY A 115 15.20 0.48 -9.79
CA GLY A 115 16.12 1.15 -10.71
C GLY A 115 17.50 1.43 -10.10
N VAL A 116 17.60 1.57 -8.77
CA VAL A 116 18.87 1.66 -8.06
C VAL A 116 19.65 0.34 -8.10
N MET A 117 18.97 -0.80 -7.97
CA MET A 117 19.55 -2.14 -8.17
C MET A 117 20.02 -2.34 -9.59
N GLU A 118 19.16 -2.06 -10.57
CA GLU A 118 19.49 -2.22 -12.00
C GLU A 118 20.70 -1.37 -12.39
N GLY A 119 20.74 -0.10 -11.93
CA GLY A 119 21.87 0.78 -12.15
C GLY A 119 23.18 0.19 -11.60
N LYS A 120 23.15 -0.36 -10.37
CA LYS A 120 24.34 -0.98 -9.78
C LYS A 120 24.74 -2.28 -10.49
N MET A 121 23.78 -3.11 -10.88
CA MET A 121 24.04 -4.33 -11.62
C MET A 121 24.69 -4.03 -12.98
N ARG A 122 24.19 -3.02 -13.70
CA ARG A 122 24.79 -2.55 -14.96
C ARG A 122 26.22 -2.05 -14.76
N GLU A 123 26.48 -1.25 -13.72
CA GLU A 123 27.84 -0.79 -13.39
C GLU A 123 28.81 -1.96 -13.13
N VAL A 124 28.35 -2.98 -12.39
CA VAL A 124 29.16 -4.18 -12.11
C VAL A 124 29.37 -5.01 -13.37
N GLU A 125 28.35 -5.17 -14.21
CA GLU A 125 28.43 -5.88 -15.49
C GLU A 125 29.45 -5.23 -16.44
N ASP A 126 29.39 -3.91 -16.60
CA ASP A 126 30.32 -3.14 -17.44
C ASP A 126 31.78 -3.32 -16.98
N ARG A 127 32.01 -3.41 -15.68
CA ARG A 127 33.36 -3.59 -15.10
C ARG A 127 33.87 -5.02 -15.17
N LEU A 128 32.98 -6.00 -15.35
CA LEU A 128 33.30 -7.41 -15.54
C LEU A 128 33.51 -7.78 -17.01
N GLN A 129 33.21 -6.88 -17.96
CA GLN A 129 33.50 -7.09 -19.37
C GLN A 129 35.00 -7.31 -19.62
N PRO A 130 35.38 -8.00 -20.72
CA PRO A 130 36.79 -8.21 -21.08
C PRO A 130 37.56 -6.88 -21.15
N GLY A 131 38.63 -6.75 -20.36
CA GLY A 131 39.40 -5.51 -20.26
C GLY A 131 38.89 -4.50 -19.22
N GLY A 132 37.83 -4.84 -18.48
CA GLY A 132 37.33 -4.05 -17.37
C GLY A 132 38.23 -4.10 -16.12
N VAL A 133 37.98 -3.17 -15.19
CA VAL A 133 38.77 -3.02 -13.94
C VAL A 133 38.48 -4.12 -12.90
N GLY A 134 37.53 -5.04 -13.17
CA GLY A 134 37.13 -6.10 -12.25
C GLY A 134 36.26 -5.61 -11.09
N LEU A 135 36.04 -6.48 -10.09
CA LEU A 135 35.26 -6.17 -8.88
C LEU A 135 36.06 -5.34 -7.88
N ALA A 136 35.41 -4.39 -7.21
CA ALA A 136 36.02 -3.63 -6.14
C ALA A 136 35.93 -4.41 -4.83
N ALA A 137 36.70 -3.99 -3.82
CA ALA A 137 36.62 -4.59 -2.50
C ALA A 137 35.18 -4.53 -1.96
N GLY A 138 34.62 -5.69 -1.61
CA GLY A 138 33.26 -5.79 -1.07
C GLY A 138 32.14 -5.94 -2.11
N GLU A 139 32.45 -6.06 -3.41
CA GLU A 139 31.45 -6.29 -4.47
C GLU A 139 31.37 -7.76 -4.93
N GLY A 140 31.88 -8.69 -4.13
CA GLY A 140 31.64 -10.12 -4.34
C GLY A 140 30.18 -10.51 -4.08
N VAL A 141 29.90 -11.81 -4.14
CA VAL A 141 28.54 -12.39 -3.96
C VAL A 141 27.85 -11.89 -2.68
N GLU A 142 28.57 -11.86 -1.55
CA GLU A 142 28.06 -11.33 -0.27
C GLU A 142 27.75 -9.83 -0.34
N GLY A 143 28.53 -9.06 -1.10
CA GLY A 143 28.27 -7.65 -1.36
C GLY A 143 26.98 -7.43 -2.12
N LEU A 144 26.77 -8.22 -3.18
CA LEU A 144 25.54 -8.21 -3.98
C LEU A 144 24.32 -8.60 -3.14
N ARG A 145 24.42 -9.65 -2.33
CA ARG A 145 23.39 -10.05 -1.38
C ARG A 145 22.97 -8.90 -0.46
N ARG A 146 23.93 -8.29 0.24
CA ARG A 146 23.64 -7.16 1.14
C ARG A 146 23.04 -5.97 0.39
N TYR A 147 23.46 -5.74 -0.85
CA TYR A 147 22.92 -4.66 -1.68
C TYR A 147 21.45 -4.95 -2.05
N HIS A 148 21.16 -6.17 -2.47
CA HIS A 148 19.81 -6.65 -2.79
C HIS A 148 18.87 -6.54 -1.57
N GLU A 149 19.30 -7.03 -0.41
CA GLU A 149 18.53 -6.93 0.84
C GLU A 149 18.25 -5.45 1.21
N ARG A 150 19.22 -4.53 1.05
CA ARG A 150 18.99 -3.08 1.28
C ARG A 150 17.98 -2.47 0.32
N VAL A 151 17.96 -2.89 -0.95
CA VAL A 151 16.96 -2.45 -1.92
C VAL A 151 15.57 -2.94 -1.52
N LEU A 152 15.46 -4.20 -1.10
CA LEU A 152 14.21 -4.76 -0.58
C LEU A 152 13.73 -4.04 0.68
N GLU A 153 14.63 -3.72 1.61
CA GLU A 153 14.28 -2.90 2.79
C GLU A 153 13.77 -1.50 2.42
N ARG A 154 14.30 -0.91 1.34
CA ARG A 154 13.80 0.36 0.81
C ARG A 154 12.39 0.19 0.26
N MET A 155 12.13 -0.86 -0.50
CA MET A 155 10.78 -1.21 -0.97
C MET A 155 9.82 -1.43 0.21
N MET A 156 10.24 -2.15 1.26
CA MET A 156 9.46 -2.31 2.49
C MET A 156 9.11 -0.96 3.14
N GLY A 157 10.03 0.01 3.07
CA GLY A 157 9.78 1.37 3.54
C GLY A 157 8.73 2.14 2.73
N VAL A 158 8.79 2.03 1.41
CA VAL A 158 7.81 2.65 0.48
C VAL A 158 6.42 2.06 0.71
N LEU A 159 6.32 0.73 0.82
CA LEU A 159 5.06 0.00 1.00
C LEU A 159 4.49 0.10 2.43
N LEU A 160 5.10 0.92 3.30
CA LEU A 160 4.71 1.06 4.71
C LEU A 160 4.78 -0.25 5.52
N LEU A 161 5.65 -1.17 5.13
CA LEU A 161 5.78 -2.51 5.71
C LEU A 161 6.82 -2.60 6.84
N ARG A 162 7.60 -1.54 7.12
CA ARG A 162 8.55 -1.60 8.24
C ARG A 162 7.81 -1.62 9.58
N GLY A 163 8.44 -2.18 10.62
CA GLY A 163 7.84 -2.30 11.95
C GLY A 163 7.39 -0.95 12.52
N ARG A 164 8.23 0.09 12.38
CA ARG A 164 7.92 1.47 12.78
C ARG A 164 6.73 2.11 12.04
N GLN A 165 6.28 1.51 10.95
CA GLN A 165 5.16 1.99 10.12
C GLN A 165 3.87 1.18 10.39
N SER A 166 3.84 0.30 11.39
CA SER A 166 2.67 -0.51 11.71
C SER A 166 1.42 0.32 11.96
N VAL A 167 1.56 1.45 12.67
CA VAL A 167 0.44 2.36 12.98
C VAL A 167 -0.15 2.97 11.71
N VAL A 168 0.69 3.57 10.85
CA VAL A 168 0.21 4.18 9.61
C VAL A 168 -0.36 3.14 8.64
N ARG A 169 0.22 1.94 8.61
CA ARG A 169 -0.28 0.81 7.81
C ARG A 169 -1.64 0.35 8.30
N GLY A 170 -1.85 0.23 9.62
CA GLY A 170 -3.15 -0.12 10.18
C GLY A 170 -4.25 0.88 9.80
N VAL A 171 -3.94 2.19 9.87
CA VAL A 171 -4.90 3.22 9.43
C VAL A 171 -5.17 3.12 7.92
N LEU A 172 -4.15 2.85 7.09
CA LEU A 172 -4.36 2.61 5.66
C LEU A 172 -5.28 1.41 5.41
N GLU A 173 -5.06 0.30 6.10
CA GLU A 173 -5.91 -0.90 6.02
C GLU A 173 -7.35 -0.57 6.45
N GLU A 174 -7.57 0.21 7.50
CA GLU A 174 -8.92 0.65 7.88
C GLU A 174 -9.59 1.52 6.78
N VAL A 175 -8.83 2.42 6.13
CA VAL A 175 -9.35 3.22 5.01
C VAL A 175 -9.73 2.32 3.83
N LEU A 176 -8.86 1.40 3.44
CA LEU A 176 -9.12 0.46 2.35
C LEU A 176 -10.29 -0.49 2.69
N GLY A 177 -10.44 -0.87 3.96
CA GLY A 177 -11.59 -1.65 4.45
C GLY A 177 -12.92 -0.88 4.31
N CYS A 178 -12.93 0.43 4.56
CA CYS A 178 -14.11 1.27 4.31
C CYS A 178 -14.50 1.27 2.82
N VAL A 179 -13.52 1.23 1.91
CA VAL A 179 -13.76 1.15 0.46
C VAL A 179 -14.36 -0.20 0.07
N LEU A 180 -13.87 -1.30 0.66
CA LEU A 180 -14.46 -2.63 0.43
C LEU A 180 -15.89 -2.72 0.98
N GLY A 181 -16.14 -2.20 2.18
CA GLY A 181 -17.49 -2.13 2.75
C GLY A 181 -18.45 -1.30 1.90
N PHE A 182 -17.95 -0.22 1.29
CA PHE A 182 -18.72 0.54 0.30
C PHE A 182 -19.03 -0.26 -0.97
N GLY A 183 -18.09 -1.10 -1.43
CA GLY A 183 -18.31 -2.09 -2.47
C GLY A 183 -19.46 -3.04 -2.14
N GLY A 184 -19.49 -3.57 -0.92
CA GLY A 184 -20.58 -4.42 -0.41
C GLY A 184 -21.93 -3.71 -0.43
N TRP A 185 -22.01 -2.53 0.17
CA TRP A 185 -23.23 -1.71 0.16
C TRP A 185 -23.73 -1.43 -1.27
N ALA A 186 -22.83 -1.09 -2.20
CA ALA A 186 -23.21 -0.79 -3.59
C ALA A 186 -23.72 -2.04 -4.33
N ALA A 187 -23.16 -3.21 -4.05
CA ALA A 187 -23.65 -4.48 -4.57
C ALA A 187 -25.07 -4.77 -4.05
N SER A 188 -25.31 -4.62 -2.74
CA SER A 188 -26.62 -4.77 -2.10
C SER A 188 -27.65 -3.79 -2.67
N ALA A 189 -27.29 -2.51 -2.82
CA ALA A 189 -28.16 -1.49 -3.42
C ALA A 189 -28.54 -1.81 -4.88
N SER A 190 -27.61 -2.39 -5.65
CA SER A 190 -27.87 -2.83 -7.02
C SER A 190 -28.79 -4.07 -7.10
N ALA A 191 -28.78 -4.94 -6.08
CA ALA A 191 -29.65 -6.10 -5.97
C ALA A 191 -31.07 -5.69 -5.53
N ALA A 192 -31.19 -4.82 -4.53
CA ALA A 192 -32.48 -4.29 -4.06
C ALA A 192 -33.24 -3.51 -5.14
N SER A 193 -32.54 -2.86 -6.08
CA SER A 193 -33.20 -2.25 -7.25
C SER A 193 -33.80 -3.27 -8.24
N ARG A 194 -33.45 -4.57 -8.14
CA ARG A 194 -33.93 -5.64 -9.04
C ARG A 194 -35.06 -6.47 -8.44
N THR A 195 -35.16 -6.54 -7.12
CA THR A 195 -36.21 -7.26 -6.38
C THR A 195 -37.01 -6.25 -5.57
N ALA A 196 -38.29 -6.04 -5.91
CA ALA A 196 -39.19 -5.09 -5.24
C ALA A 196 -39.61 -5.51 -3.81
N GLU A 197 -38.73 -6.19 -3.07
CA GLU A 197 -38.98 -6.63 -1.70
C GLU A 197 -38.09 -5.84 -0.75
N LYS A 198 -38.74 -5.02 0.06
CA LYS A 198 -38.13 -4.20 1.09
C LYS A 198 -37.85 -5.09 2.30
N GLY A 199 -36.78 -5.87 2.24
CA GLY A 199 -36.26 -6.57 3.42
C GLY A 199 -35.73 -5.54 4.42
N GLU A 200 -36.17 -5.62 5.67
CA GLU A 200 -35.54 -4.91 6.79
C GLU A 200 -34.06 -5.33 6.82
N GLY A 201 -33.19 -4.39 6.45
CA GLY A 201 -31.76 -4.61 6.28
C GLY A 201 -31.08 -4.86 7.62
N ASP A 202 -30.68 -6.11 7.83
CA ASP A 202 -29.82 -6.56 8.91
C ASP A 202 -28.48 -5.81 8.88
N GLY A 203 -28.18 -5.07 9.96
CA GLY A 203 -26.84 -4.71 10.44
C GLY A 203 -25.84 -3.94 9.55
N GLU A 204 -26.09 -3.72 8.26
CA GLU A 204 -25.08 -3.17 7.34
C GLU A 204 -24.98 -1.64 7.50
N LYS A 205 -23.77 -1.14 7.84
CA LYS A 205 -23.53 0.30 8.03
C LYS A 205 -23.98 1.08 6.81
N GLY A 206 -24.85 2.08 7.02
CA GLY A 206 -25.30 2.96 5.95
C GLY A 206 -24.12 3.69 5.29
N VAL A 207 -24.27 4.03 4.01
CA VAL A 207 -23.21 4.65 3.21
C VAL A 207 -22.68 5.97 3.81
N GLU A 208 -23.52 6.69 4.56
CA GLU A 208 -23.12 7.91 5.25
C GLU A 208 -22.14 7.65 6.40
N GLU A 209 -22.32 6.58 7.17
CA GLU A 209 -21.42 6.21 8.27
C GLU A 209 -20.08 5.69 7.75
N LEU A 210 -20.11 4.88 6.69
CA LEU A 210 -18.89 4.44 5.99
C LEU A 210 -18.10 5.63 5.47
N TYR A 211 -18.77 6.60 4.84
CA TYR A 211 -18.10 7.79 4.32
C TYR A 211 -17.57 8.71 5.43
N LYS A 212 -18.29 8.88 6.54
CA LYS A 212 -17.78 9.61 7.72
C LYS A 212 -16.52 8.95 8.28
N THR A 213 -16.54 7.62 8.42
CA THR A 213 -15.41 6.83 8.90
C THR A 213 -14.22 6.97 7.96
N PHE A 214 -14.43 6.78 6.66
CA PHE A 214 -13.42 6.95 5.63
C PHE A 214 -12.71 8.30 5.73
N LYS A 215 -13.47 9.41 5.74
CA LYS A 215 -12.87 10.75 5.83
C LYS A 215 -12.08 10.97 7.11
N SER A 216 -12.59 10.49 8.23
CA SER A 216 -11.89 10.57 9.52
C SER A 216 -10.54 9.83 9.45
N LYS A 217 -10.55 8.59 8.95
CA LYS A 217 -9.34 7.76 8.84
C LYS A 217 -8.35 8.31 7.81
N VAL A 218 -8.81 8.85 6.67
CA VAL A 218 -7.94 9.55 5.71
C VAL A 218 -7.26 10.77 6.36
N LYS A 219 -7.99 11.56 7.17
CA LYS A 219 -7.39 12.70 7.89
C LYS A 219 -6.33 12.27 8.89
N VAL A 220 -6.59 11.17 9.63
CA VAL A 220 -5.61 10.58 10.55
C VAL A 220 -4.38 10.10 9.77
N PHE A 221 -4.59 9.37 8.68
CA PHE A 221 -3.53 8.87 7.81
C PHE A 221 -2.60 10.00 7.32
N ILE A 222 -3.18 11.07 6.76
CA ILE A 222 -2.42 12.24 6.27
C ILE A 222 -1.64 12.90 7.42
N THR A 223 -2.24 13.04 8.59
CA THR A 223 -1.57 13.60 9.78
C THR A 223 -0.35 12.77 10.18
N ILE A 224 -0.49 11.44 10.21
CA ILE A 224 0.62 10.53 10.54
C ILE A 224 1.71 10.62 9.48
N CYS A 225 1.37 10.62 8.19
CA CYS A 225 2.34 10.77 7.09
C CYS A 225 3.16 12.05 7.23
N ARG A 226 2.51 13.19 7.51
CA ARG A 226 3.20 14.48 7.72
C ARG A 226 4.15 14.43 8.92
N GLY A 227 3.69 13.90 10.05
CA GLY A 227 4.54 13.74 11.24
C GLY A 227 5.75 12.81 11.00
N MET A 228 5.60 11.79 10.14
CA MET A 228 6.70 10.92 9.74
C MET A 228 7.73 11.64 8.85
N GLU A 229 7.29 12.55 7.98
CA GLU A 229 8.18 13.38 7.15
C GLU A 229 8.97 14.38 8.00
N GLU A 230 8.30 15.09 8.91
CA GLU A 230 8.93 16.07 9.81
C GLU A 230 10.00 15.41 10.70
N LYS A 231 9.71 14.22 11.24
CA LYS A 231 10.69 13.46 12.03
C LYS A 231 11.89 13.00 11.22
N LYS A 232 11.71 12.73 9.92
CA LYS A 232 12.81 12.38 9.01
C LYS A 232 13.67 13.60 8.66
N GLY A 233 13.07 14.79 8.56
CA GLY A 233 13.77 16.06 8.36
C GLY A 233 14.52 16.55 9.61
N GLY A 234 13.98 16.32 10.81
CA GLY A 234 14.60 16.76 12.07
C GLY A 234 15.91 16.03 12.43
N VAL A 235 16.08 14.78 11.99
CA VAL A 235 17.31 14.02 12.24
C VAL A 235 18.49 14.53 11.38
N LEU A 236 18.21 15.07 10.19
CA LEU A 236 19.26 15.65 9.33
C LEU A 236 19.59 17.12 9.68
N GLY A 237 18.75 17.80 10.47
CA GLY A 237 18.96 19.19 10.89
C GLY A 237 19.82 19.36 12.15
N ALA A 238 20.13 18.28 12.87
CA ALA A 238 20.85 18.34 14.15
C ALA A 238 22.38 18.16 14.04
N GLU A 239 22.93 17.75 12.89
CA GLU A 239 24.38 17.55 12.70
C GLU A 239 25.11 18.75 12.06
N GLY A 240 24.46 19.91 11.95
CA GLY A 240 24.99 21.09 11.24
C GLY A 240 25.35 22.32 12.10
N GLY A 241 25.56 22.17 13.41
CA GLY A 241 25.60 23.31 14.34
C GLY A 241 26.66 23.26 15.43
N GLY A 242 27.89 22.86 15.12
CA GLY A 242 29.00 22.79 16.09
C GLY A 242 30.29 23.40 15.55
N ARG A 243 30.24 24.63 15.01
CA ARG A 243 31.44 25.33 14.54
C ARG A 243 32.08 26.07 15.72
N GLY A 244 33.22 25.55 16.16
CA GLY A 244 33.95 25.99 17.35
C GLY A 244 34.29 27.48 17.36
N LYS A 245 34.12 28.09 18.53
CA LYS A 245 34.80 29.33 18.89
C LYS A 245 36.16 28.97 19.47
N GLY A 246 37.22 29.31 18.72
CA GLY A 246 38.56 29.42 19.27
C GLY A 246 38.65 30.61 20.23
N GLY A 247 39.23 30.39 21.39
CA GLY A 247 40.00 31.39 22.13
C GLY A 247 41.44 30.86 22.15
N GLY A 248 42.48 31.62 21.80
CA GLY A 248 42.67 33.04 22.06
C GLY A 248 43.80 33.13 23.08
N TYR A 249 45.02 33.30 22.58
CA TYR A 249 46.26 33.52 23.34
C TYR A 249 46.15 34.66 24.37
N GLY A 250 46.85 34.52 25.50
CA GLY A 250 47.37 35.68 26.23
C GLY A 250 47.67 35.43 27.71
N GLY A 251 48.95 35.55 28.09
CA GLY A 251 49.42 35.98 29.41
C GLY A 251 49.75 34.88 30.40
#